data_AF-A0A9E0T6K6-F1
#
_entry.id   AF-A0A9E0T6K6-F1
#
_cell.length_a   1.000
_cell.length_b   1.000
_cell.length_c   1.000
_cell.angle_alpha   90.00
_cell.angle_beta   90.00
_cell.angle_gamma   90.00
#
_symmetry.space_group_name_H-M   'P 1'
#
loop_
_entity.id
_entity.type
_entity.pdbx_description
1 polymer ?
#
loop_
_entity_poly.entity_id
_entity_poly.type
_entity_poly.pdbx_seq_one_letter_code
_entity_poly.pdbx_strand_id
1 'polypeptide(L)'
;MSTTKKLRLGPLPSQASTKLTFACSTSLRADLDRYAALHAQTYGKAVDAAALIPHMLEAFMAGDRGFRRGDKPKASTPKSG
;
A
#
# COMPACT_ATOMS: atom_id res chain seq x y z
N MET A 1 -41.29 -3.81 -27.61
CA MET A 1 -39.86 -3.70 -27.99
C MET A 1 -39.12 -2.93 -26.92
N SER A 2 -38.11 -3.53 -26.28
CA SER A 2 -36.91 -2.85 -25.74
C SER A 2 -35.98 -3.91 -25.15
N THR A 3 -34.96 -4.30 -25.92
CA THR A 3 -33.92 -5.23 -25.50
C THR A 3 -32.89 -4.49 -24.69
N THR A 4 -32.92 -4.66 -23.37
CA THR A 4 -31.92 -4.10 -22.46
C THR A 4 -30.58 -4.77 -22.75
N LYS A 5 -29.70 -4.09 -23.49
CA LYS A 5 -28.32 -4.52 -23.77
C LYS A 5 -27.55 -4.61 -22.44
N LYS A 6 -27.54 -5.78 -21.81
CA LYS A 6 -26.59 -6.10 -20.73
C LYS A 6 -25.18 -6.04 -21.32
N LEU A 7 -24.44 -5.00 -20.96
CA LEU A 7 -23.01 -4.93 -21.29
C LEU A 7 -22.32 -6.16 -20.68
N ARG A 8 -21.49 -6.84 -21.48
CA ARG A 8 -20.74 -8.03 -21.05
C ARG A 8 -19.68 -7.72 -19.98
N LEU A 9 -19.37 -6.44 -19.81
CA LEU A 9 -18.50 -5.93 -18.76
C LEU A 9 -19.36 -5.46 -17.59
N GLY A 10 -19.22 -6.13 -16.45
CA GLY A 10 -19.79 -5.67 -15.19
C GLY A 10 -19.13 -4.37 -14.72
N PRO A 11 -19.60 -3.76 -13.62
CA PRO A 11 -18.96 -2.58 -13.04
C PRO A 11 -17.46 -2.85 -12.83
N LEU A 12 -16.62 -1.93 -13.30
CA LEU A 12 -15.17 -2.03 -13.16
C LEU A 12 -14.79 -1.96 -11.67
N PRO A 13 -13.74 -2.68 -11.24
CA PRO A 13 -13.24 -2.58 -9.87
C PRO A 13 -12.85 -1.12 -9.57
N SER A 14 -13.24 -0.64 -8.39
CA SER A 14 -12.94 0.72 -7.93
C SER A 14 -11.43 0.90 -7.81
N GLN A 15 -10.86 1.75 -8.66
CA GLN A 15 -9.46 2.20 -8.60
C GLN A 15 -9.35 3.36 -7.60
N ALA A 16 -9.77 3.16 -6.35
CA ALA A 16 -9.69 4.21 -5.35
C ALA A 16 -8.23 4.41 -4.92
N SER A 17 -7.64 5.55 -5.29
CA SER A 17 -6.36 6.01 -4.76
C SER A 17 -6.60 7.07 -3.69
N THR A 18 -5.95 6.94 -2.54
CA THR A 18 -6.02 7.93 -1.46
C THR A 18 -4.72 8.71 -1.42
N LYS A 19 -4.81 10.04 -1.57
CA LYS A 19 -3.66 10.93 -1.42
C LYS A 19 -3.52 11.32 0.05
N LEU A 20 -2.34 11.06 0.61
CA LEU A 20 -1.97 11.43 1.97
C LEU A 20 -0.86 12.50 1.91
N THR A 21 -1.00 13.54 2.73
CA THR A 21 0.04 14.55 2.95
C THR A 21 0.49 14.43 4.40
N PHE A 22 1.80 14.35 4.65
CA PHE A 22 2.34 14.32 6.01
C PHE A 22 3.53 15.28 6.13
N ALA A 23 3.72 15.80 7.34
CA ALA A 23 4.92 16.54 7.69
C ALA A 23 6.04 15.55 8.02
N CYS A 24 7.23 15.76 7.46
CA CYS A 24 8.42 15.00 7.81
C CYS A 24 9.51 15.95 8.31
N SER A 25 10.35 15.48 9.22
CA SER A 25 11.55 16.23 9.63
C SER A 25 12.53 16.34 8.47
N THR A 26 13.32 17.42 8.45
CA THR A 26 14.37 17.64 7.43
C THR A 26 15.37 16.48 7.34
N SER A 27 15.72 15.86 8.47
CA SER A 27 16.60 14.68 8.51
C SER A 27 16.00 13.51 7.74
N LEU A 28 14.75 13.15 8.04
CA LEU A 28 14.02 12.08 7.34
C LEU A 28 13.92 12.35 5.83
N ARG A 29 13.64 13.60 5.41
CA ARG A 29 13.63 13.97 3.98
C ARG A 29 14.99 13.65 3.33
N ALA A 30 16.09 14.07 3.95
CA ALA A 30 17.43 13.87 3.44
C ALA A 30 17.82 12.38 3.36
N ASP A 31 17.42 11.58 4.35
CA ASP A 31 17.67 10.14 4.35
C ASP A 31 16.85 9.42 3.25
N LEU A 32 15.61 9.84 3.01
CA LEU A 32 14.79 9.32 1.91
C LEU A 32 15.40 9.66 0.54
N ASP A 33 15.90 10.88 0.36
CA ASP A 33 16.56 11.29 -0.89
C ASP A 33 17.86 10.49 -1.11
N ARG A 34 18.65 10.28 -0.06
CA ARG A 34 19.85 9.42 -0.12
C ARG A 34 19.49 7.99 -0.48
N TYR A 35 18.44 7.44 0.13
CA TYR A 35 17.98 6.08 -0.16
C TYR A 35 17.55 5.94 -1.62
N ALA A 36 16.81 6.91 -2.16
CA ALA A 36 16.41 6.96 -3.56
C ALA A 36 17.63 7.01 -4.51
N ALA A 37 18.64 7.80 -4.18
CA ALA A 37 19.90 7.86 -4.94
C ALA A 37 20.67 6.54 -4.92
N LEU A 38 20.72 5.85 -3.77
CA LEU A 38 21.33 4.52 -3.66
C LEU A 38 20.55 3.48 -4.47
N HIS A 39 19.22 3.49 -4.38
CA HIS A 39 18.37 2.61 -5.17
C HIS A 39 18.60 2.80 -6.68
N ALA A 40 18.73 4.05 -7.13
CA ALA A 40 19.04 4.37 -8.51
C ALA A 40 20.40 3.84 -8.96
N GLN A 41 21.42 3.92 -8.10
CA GLN A 41 22.74 3.36 -8.36
C GLN A 41 22.70 1.82 -8.44
N THR A 42 21.92 1.16 -7.57
CA THR A 42 21.81 -0.31 -7.55
C THR A 42 21.04 -0.87 -8.75
N TYR A 43 19.93 -0.22 -9.14
CA TYR A 43 19.00 -0.74 -10.15
C TYR A 43 19.02 0.03 -11.48
N GLY A 44 19.91 1.01 -11.63
CA GLY A 44 20.10 1.79 -12.85
C GLY A 44 18.95 2.71 -13.23
N LYS A 45 17.95 2.88 -12.36
CA LYS A 45 16.76 3.71 -12.61
C LYS A 45 16.59 4.74 -11.51
N ALA A 46 16.66 6.01 -11.90
CA ALA A 46 16.30 7.12 -11.03
C ALA A 46 14.84 6.99 -10.59
N VAL A 47 14.63 7.00 -9.28
CA VAL A 47 13.30 6.97 -8.64
C VAL A 47 13.26 8.08 -7.59
N ASP A 48 12.12 8.73 -7.44
CA ASP A 48 11.91 9.72 -6.38
C ASP A 48 11.55 9.01 -5.07
N ALA A 49 11.91 9.62 -3.93
CA ALA A 49 11.51 9.18 -2.61
C ALA A 49 9.99 9.00 -2.52
N ALA A 50 9.20 9.90 -3.12
CA ALA A 50 7.73 9.80 -3.11
C ALA A 50 7.20 8.51 -3.76
N ALA A 51 7.91 7.94 -4.73
CA ALA A 51 7.55 6.67 -5.35
C ALA A 51 7.94 5.46 -4.48
N LEU A 52 8.98 5.59 -3.64
CA LEU A 52 9.46 4.52 -2.76
C LEU A 52 8.66 4.46 -1.44
N ILE A 53 8.21 5.61 -0.92
CA ILE A 53 7.53 5.71 0.38
C ILE A 53 6.35 4.72 0.51
N PRO A 54 5.41 4.60 -0.45
CA PRO A 54 4.31 3.64 -0.33
C PRO A 54 4.80 2.21 -0.15
N HIS A 55 5.78 1.79 -0.94
CA HIS A 55 6.35 0.44 -0.86
C HIS A 55 7.09 0.18 0.45
N MET A 56 7.82 1.19 0.96
CA MET A 56 8.51 1.10 2.25
C MET A 56 7.51 0.96 3.40
N LEU A 57 6.40 1.72 3.37
CA LEU A 57 5.34 1.66 4.38
C LEU A 57 4.59 0.32 4.33
N GLU A 58 4.27 -0.18 3.13
CA GLU A 58 3.65 -1.51 2.97
C GLU A 58 4.54 -2.62 3.53
N ALA A 59 5.84 -2.61 3.18
CA ALA A 59 6.81 -3.57 3.68
C ALA A 59 6.95 -3.50 5.21
N PHE A 60 6.96 -2.27 5.77
CA PHE A 60 6.98 -2.05 7.21
C PHE A 60 5.76 -2.66 7.90
N MET A 61 4.55 -2.36 7.42
CA MET A 61 3.30 -2.90 7.98
C MET A 61 3.23 -4.43 7.87
N ALA A 62 3.67 -5.00 6.73
CA ALA A 62 3.71 -6.44 6.52
C ALA A 62 4.75 -7.15 7.42
N GLY A 63 5.84 -6.46 7.75
CA GLY A 63 6.92 -6.93 8.62
C GLY A 63 6.59 -6.85 10.12
N ASP A 64 5.70 -5.94 10.53
CA ASP A 64 5.33 -5.76 11.93
C ASP A 64 4.41 -6.91 12.42
N ARG A 65 5.02 -7.87 13.12
CA ARG A 65 4.31 -9.02 13.70
C ARG A 65 3.35 -8.62 14.82
N GLY A 66 3.66 -7.54 15.55
CA GLY A 66 2.80 -7.02 16.62
C GLY A 66 1.52 -6.45 16.04
N PHE A 67 1.64 -5.66 14.98
CA PHE A 67 0.52 -5.14 14.20
C PHE A 67 -0.34 -6.27 13.63
N ARG A 68 0.27 -7.26 12.96
CA ARG A 68 -0.44 -8.38 12.33
C ARG A 68 -1.19 -9.30 13.29
N ARG A 69 -0.81 -9.34 14.57
CA ARG A 69 -1.50 -10.16 15.58
C ARG A 69 -2.85 -9.57 16.01
N GLY A 70 -3.02 -8.24 15.89
CA GLY A 70 -4.28 -7.57 16.20
C GLY A 70 -5.36 -7.73 15.13
N ASP A 71 -4.96 -8.07 13.90
CA ASP A 71 -5.86 -8.11 12.73
C ASP A 71 -6.52 -9.48 12.50
N LYS A 72 -6.20 -10.51 13.31
CA LYS A 72 -6.97 -11.75 13.27
C LYS A 72 -8.33 -11.47 13.91
N PRO A 73 -9.46 -11.48 13.16
CA PRO A 73 -10.76 -11.62 13.81
C PRO A 73 -10.65 -12.87 14.67
N LYS A 74 -10.85 -12.69 15.98
CA LYS A 74 -10.85 -13.76 16.97
C LYS A 74 -11.84 -14.79 16.42
N ALA A 75 -11.33 -15.87 15.83
CA ALA A 75 -12.17 -16.91 15.27
C ALA A 75 -13.04 -17.42 16.41
N SER A 76 -14.31 -17.01 16.39
CA SER A 76 -15.35 -17.51 17.26
C SER A 76 -15.49 -18.99 16.92
N THR A 77 -14.76 -19.82 17.66
CA THR A 77 -15.00 -21.25 17.72
C THR A 77 -16.45 -21.45 18.16
N PRO A 78 -17.32 -22.07 17.34
CA PRO A 78 -18.62 -22.49 17.82
C PRO A 78 -18.35 -23.66 18.78
N LYS A 79 -18.66 -23.45 20.06
CA LYS A 79 -18.66 -24.50 21.06
C LYS A 79 -19.91 -25.35 20.85
N SER A 80 -19.75 -26.52 20.26
CA SER A 80 -20.73 -27.59 20.36
C SER A 80 -20.50 -28.31 21.69
N GLY A 81 -21.51 -28.29 22.56
CA GLY A 81 -21.58 -29.00 23.84
C GLY A 81 -22.97 -28.88 24.40
#